data_AF-A0A7K2A8J3-F1
#
_entry.id   AF-A0A7K2A8J3-F1
#
_cell.length_a   1.000
_cell.length_b   1.000
_cell.length_c   1.000
_cell.angle_alpha   90.00
_cell.angle_beta   90.00
_cell.angle_gamma   90.00
#
_symmetry.space_group_name_H-M   'P 1'
#
loop_
_entity.id
_entity.type
_entity.pdbx_description
1 polymer ?
#
loop_
_entity_poly.entity_id
_entity_poly.type
_entity_poly.pdbx_seq_one_letter_code
_entity_poly.pdbx_strand_id
1 'polypeptide(L)'
;MSTLFAMYGPWGGMTGAGSLPSASDERPGLHASCLRFIRETDTAVLVWDMMDLTPYGLAIPWAVHAAAWAFGVALVDNALLEPLSHACEQEGRYEFQLVVAPLQIPGGTGSPVNPLAIL
;
A
#
# COMPACT_ATOMS: atom_id res chain seq x y z
N MET A 1 -5.25 -10.01 14.07
CA MET A 1 -5.06 -9.86 12.62
C MET A 1 -4.98 -8.36 12.37
N SER A 2 -3.77 -7.84 12.15
CA SER A 2 -3.50 -6.40 12.04
C SER A 2 -3.44 -5.98 10.57
N THR A 3 -3.84 -4.73 10.29
CA THR A 3 -3.70 -4.09 8.98
C THR A 3 -2.68 -2.96 9.09
N LEU A 4 -1.75 -2.91 8.15
CA LEU A 4 -0.78 -1.82 8.07
C LEU A 4 -1.19 -0.87 6.94
N PHE A 5 -1.36 0.41 7.28
CA PHE A 5 -1.53 1.49 6.30
C PHE A 5 -0.20 2.22 6.14
N ALA A 6 0.32 2.26 4.91
CA ALA A 6 1.51 3.04 4.56
C ALA A 6 1.08 4.16 3.61
N MET A 7 1.13 5.39 4.10
CA MET A 7 0.73 6.58 3.37
C MET A 7 1.93 7.50 3.22
N TYR A 8 2.11 8.05 2.03
CA TYR A 8 3.20 8.98 1.78
C TYR A 8 2.74 10.41 1.44
N GLY A 9 1.54 10.60 0.89
CA GLY A 9 1.04 11.93 0.52
C GLY A 9 0.45 11.98 -0.89
N PRO A 10 0.02 13.16 -1.37
CA PRO A 10 -1.03 13.24 -2.37
C PRO A 10 -0.56 12.73 -3.74
N TRP A 11 -1.44 11.93 -4.35
CA TRP A 11 -1.48 11.72 -5.81
C TRP A 11 -1.56 13.04 -6.60
N GLY A 12 -1.83 14.16 -5.91
CA GLY A 12 -2.01 15.52 -6.44
C GLY A 12 -0.89 16.05 -7.33
N GLY A 13 0.32 15.48 -7.29
CA GLY A 13 1.39 15.79 -8.24
C GLY A 13 1.20 15.21 -9.65
N MET A 14 0.32 14.22 -9.83
CA MET A 14 0.04 13.56 -11.12
C MET A 14 -1.31 13.97 -11.74
N THR A 15 -1.89 15.08 -11.31
CA THR A 15 -3.15 15.62 -11.87
C THR A 15 -2.95 16.42 -13.17
N GLY A 16 -1.69 16.65 -13.57
CA GLY A 16 -1.35 17.27 -14.85
C GLY A 16 -1.09 16.25 -15.95
N ALA A 17 -1.24 16.67 -17.21
CA ALA A 17 -0.87 15.92 -18.42
C ALA A 17 0.67 15.73 -18.58
N GLY A 18 1.34 15.39 -17.47
CA GLY A 18 2.75 15.02 -17.44
C GLY A 18 2.95 13.60 -17.93
N SER A 19 4.13 13.35 -18.50
CA SER A 19 4.59 11.99 -18.83
C SER A 19 4.51 11.10 -17.58
N LEU A 20 4.01 9.87 -17.76
CA LEU A 20 4.01 8.87 -16.69
C LEU A 20 5.42 8.75 -16.11
N PRO A 21 5.57 8.70 -14.77
CA PRO A 21 6.88 8.55 -14.15
C PRO A 21 7.58 7.30 -14.70
N SER A 22 8.85 7.47 -15.04
CA SER A 22 9.69 6.37 -15.51
C SER A 22 10.00 5.42 -14.36
N ALA A 23 10.28 4.15 -14.66
CA ALA A 23 10.68 3.18 -13.63
C ALA A 23 11.99 3.58 -12.90
N SER A 24 12.74 4.54 -13.45
CA SER A 24 13.98 5.10 -12.88
C SER A 24 13.77 6.40 -12.10
N ASP A 25 12.57 6.96 -12.08
CA ASP A 25 12.32 8.18 -11.33
C ASP A 25 12.36 7.89 -9.83
N GLU A 26 13.11 8.71 -9.10
CA GLU A 26 13.17 8.62 -7.65
C GLU A 26 11.77 8.82 -7.09
N ARG A 27 11.33 7.86 -6.29
CA ARG A 27 10.00 7.88 -5.72
C ARG A 27 10.01 7.28 -4.32
N PRO A 28 9.20 7.84 -3.43
CA PRO A 28 9.04 7.32 -2.09
C PRO A 28 8.30 5.98 -2.10
N GLY A 29 8.53 5.21 -1.04
CA GLY A 29 7.90 3.91 -0.89
C GLY A 29 8.46 3.14 0.30
N LEU A 30 7.94 1.94 0.53
CA LEU A 30 8.50 1.07 1.56
C LEU A 30 9.85 0.52 1.11
N HIS A 31 10.85 0.64 1.97
CA HIS A 31 12.15 0.01 1.79
C HIS A 31 12.12 -1.44 2.32
N ALA A 32 12.99 -2.32 1.80
CA ALA A 32 13.01 -3.73 2.21
C ALA A 32 13.31 -3.94 3.71
N SER A 33 13.88 -2.95 4.40
CA SER A 33 14.04 -2.99 5.86
C SER A 33 12.71 -3.09 6.61
N CYS A 34 11.60 -2.65 6.01
CA CYS A 34 10.25 -2.73 6.58
C CYS A 34 9.71 -4.18 6.63
N LEU A 35 10.29 -5.12 5.87
CA LEU A 35 9.84 -6.50 5.83
C LEU A 35 9.89 -7.18 7.19
N ARG A 36 10.91 -6.86 7.99
CA ARG A 36 11.02 -7.38 9.36
C ARG A 36 9.83 -6.97 10.21
N PHE A 37 9.47 -5.69 10.16
CA PHE A 37 8.32 -5.17 10.90
C PHE A 37 7.02 -5.82 10.46
N ILE A 38 6.76 -5.90 9.13
CA ILE A 38 5.56 -6.55 8.58
C ILE A 38 5.43 -7.99 9.08
N ARG A 39 6.55 -8.72 9.16
CA ARG A 39 6.58 -10.10 9.64
C ARG A 39 6.35 -10.19 11.15
N GLU A 40 6.98 -9.33 11.93
CA GLU A 40 6.93 -9.34 13.40
C GLU A 40 5.56 -8.88 13.94
N THR A 41 4.84 -8.03 13.22
CA THR A 41 3.51 -7.55 13.63
C THR A 41 2.35 -8.43 13.19
N ASP A 42 2.63 -9.56 12.52
CA ASP A 42 1.63 -10.48 11.97
C ASP A 42 0.58 -9.75 11.11
N THR A 43 1.07 -8.81 10.28
CA THR A 43 0.24 -8.02 9.38
C THR A 43 -0.43 -8.95 8.36
N ALA A 44 -1.75 -8.91 8.28
CA ALA A 44 -2.49 -9.71 7.31
C ALA A 44 -2.73 -8.98 5.99
N VAL A 45 -2.85 -7.66 6.05
CA VAL A 45 -3.11 -6.81 4.88
C VAL A 45 -2.22 -5.58 4.95
N LEU A 46 -1.46 -5.33 3.89
CA LEU A 46 -0.77 -4.06 3.63
C LEU A 46 -1.64 -3.24 2.68
N VAL A 47 -2.00 -2.03 3.09
CA VAL A 47 -2.70 -1.05 2.27
C VAL A 47 -1.78 0.15 2.09
N TRP A 48 -1.54 0.56 0.85
CA TRP A 48 -0.68 1.71 0.59
C TRP A 48 -1.17 2.54 -0.60
N ASP A 49 -0.79 3.81 -0.62
CA ASP A 49 -1.06 4.73 -1.73
C ASP A 49 0.09 4.81 -2.74
N MET A 50 1.20 4.13 -2.44
CA MET A 50 2.44 4.09 -3.22
C MET A 50 2.96 2.65 -3.34
N MET A 51 4.17 2.45 -3.83
CA MET A 51 4.79 1.13 -4.01
C MET A 51 6.13 1.04 -3.24
N ASP A 52 7.01 0.09 -3.59
CA ASP A 52 8.40 0.05 -3.14
C ASP A 52 9.17 1.35 -3.45
N LEU A 53 10.08 1.72 -2.53
CA LEU A 53 11.03 2.82 -2.68
C LEU A 53 11.84 2.68 -3.98
N THR A 54 11.97 3.76 -4.75
CA THR A 54 12.92 3.86 -5.86
C THR A 54 13.89 5.02 -5.61
N PRO A 55 15.21 4.83 -5.71
CA PRO A 55 15.92 3.58 -6.04
C PRO A 55 15.87 2.55 -4.90
N TYR A 56 15.79 1.26 -5.25
CA TYR A 56 15.58 0.17 -4.28
C TYR A 56 16.73 -0.03 -3.28
N GLY A 57 17.95 0.44 -3.60
CA GLY A 57 19.14 0.24 -2.77
C GLY A 57 19.60 -1.23 -2.65
N LEU A 58 18.96 -2.15 -3.36
CA LEU A 58 19.18 -3.59 -3.30
C LEU A 58 19.17 -4.20 -4.71
N ALA A 59 19.80 -5.36 -4.85
CA ALA A 59 19.82 -6.12 -6.12
C ALA A 59 18.44 -6.71 -6.49
N ILE A 60 17.51 -6.76 -5.54
CA ILE A 60 16.17 -7.30 -5.72
C ILE A 60 15.20 -6.13 -5.91
N PRO A 61 14.67 -5.90 -7.13
CA PRO A 61 13.64 -4.91 -7.34
C PRO A 61 12.33 -5.34 -6.68
N TRP A 62 11.52 -4.36 -6.25
CA TRP A 62 10.20 -4.59 -5.67
C TRP A 62 10.18 -5.61 -4.52
N ALA A 63 11.20 -5.54 -3.66
CA ALA A 63 11.40 -6.48 -2.57
C ALA A 63 10.19 -6.58 -1.62
N VAL A 64 9.48 -5.48 -1.39
CA VAL A 64 8.27 -5.45 -0.55
C VAL A 64 7.10 -6.13 -1.24
N HIS A 65 6.82 -5.83 -2.51
CA HIS A 65 5.83 -6.58 -3.30
C HIS A 65 6.14 -8.08 -3.35
N ALA A 66 7.41 -8.43 -3.60
CA ALA A 66 7.85 -9.81 -3.74
C ALA A 66 7.78 -10.60 -2.42
N ALA A 67 7.95 -9.93 -1.27
CA ALA A 67 7.83 -10.59 0.01
C ALA A 67 6.40 -10.67 0.54
N ALA A 68 5.51 -9.73 0.18
CA ALA A 68 4.14 -9.70 0.66
C ALA A 68 3.41 -11.04 0.41
N TRP A 69 3.42 -11.52 -0.83
CA TRP A 69 2.81 -12.82 -1.15
C TRP A 69 3.51 -14.00 -0.46
N ALA A 70 4.85 -13.96 -0.34
CA ALA A 70 5.62 -15.01 0.32
C ALA A 70 5.36 -15.09 1.83
N PHE A 71 5.00 -13.97 2.45
CA PHE A 71 4.59 -13.89 3.85
C PHE A 71 3.10 -14.19 4.05
N GLY A 72 2.33 -14.37 2.98
CA GLY A 72 0.87 -14.53 3.05
C GLY A 72 0.13 -13.23 3.38
N VAL A 73 0.76 -12.08 3.15
CA VAL A 73 0.17 -10.76 3.35
C VAL A 73 -0.57 -10.34 2.08
N ALA A 74 -1.85 -10.00 2.23
CA ALA A 74 -2.61 -9.43 1.13
C ALA A 74 -2.18 -7.98 0.87
N LEU A 75 -2.14 -7.59 -0.39
CA LEU A 75 -1.75 -6.24 -0.80
C LEU A 75 -2.94 -5.52 -1.44
N VAL A 76 -3.28 -4.35 -0.89
CA VAL A 76 -4.17 -3.37 -1.54
C VAL A 76 -3.29 -2.26 -2.09
N ASP A 77 -3.06 -2.34 -3.40
CA ASP A 77 -2.17 -1.45 -4.12
C ASP A 77 -2.90 -0.21 -4.66
N ASN A 78 -2.21 0.92 -4.73
CA ASN A 78 -2.73 2.21 -5.22
C ASN A 78 -4.03 2.68 -4.52
N ALA A 79 -4.11 2.55 -3.19
CA ALA A 79 -5.26 3.01 -2.43
C ALA A 79 -5.32 4.55 -2.34
N LEU A 80 -6.52 5.12 -2.41
CA LEU A 80 -6.73 6.55 -2.15
C LEU A 80 -6.83 6.79 -0.63
N LEU A 81 -5.70 7.09 0.01
CA LEU A 81 -5.61 7.22 1.47
C LEU A 81 -5.74 8.67 1.99
N GLU A 82 -5.66 9.67 1.12
CA GLU A 82 -5.75 11.09 1.51
C GLU A 82 -7.07 11.44 2.25
N PRO A 83 -8.27 11.00 1.82
CA PRO A 83 -9.49 11.26 2.58
C PRO A 83 -9.49 10.61 3.97
N LEU A 84 -8.91 9.41 4.07
CA LEU A 84 -8.78 8.68 5.34
C LEU A 84 -7.79 9.36 6.28
N SER A 85 -6.70 9.93 5.76
CA SER A 85 -5.71 10.67 6.55
C SER A 85 -6.34 11.85 7.27
N HIS A 86 -7.11 12.67 6.55
CA HIS A 86 -7.81 13.82 7.10
C HIS A 86 -8.85 13.41 8.14
N ALA A 87 -9.60 12.33 7.87
CA ALA A 87 -10.58 11.82 8.84
C ALA A 87 -9.91 11.33 10.14
N CYS A 88 -8.79 10.59 10.03
CA CYS A 88 -8.05 10.11 11.20
C CYS A 88 -7.48 11.28 12.02
N GLU A 89 -6.95 12.31 11.35
CA GLU A 89 -6.44 13.52 12.00
C GLU A 89 -7.54 14.29 12.73
N GLN A 90 -8.71 14.48 12.09
CA GLN A 90 -9.86 15.17 12.68
C GLN A 90 -10.41 14.45 13.92
N GLU A 91 -10.50 13.12 13.87
CA GLU A 91 -11.06 12.31 14.95
C GLU A 91 -10.01 11.89 16.00
N GLY A 92 -8.72 12.10 15.74
CA GLY A 92 -7.62 11.62 16.58
C GLY A 92 -7.57 10.09 16.73
N ARG A 93 -8.11 9.36 15.75
CA ARG A 93 -8.29 7.90 15.76
C ARG A 93 -7.64 7.28 14.53
N TYR A 94 -6.77 6.28 14.76
CA TYR A 94 -6.02 5.59 13.71
C TYR A 94 -6.31 4.08 13.64
N GLU A 95 -7.24 3.62 14.47
CA GLU A 95 -7.76 2.27 14.46
C GLU A 95 -9.24 2.29 14.05
N PHE A 96 -9.54 1.55 12.99
CA PHE A 96 -10.83 1.52 12.34
C PHE A 96 -11.02 0.19 11.60
N GLN A 97 -12.24 -0.12 11.22
CA GLN A 97 -12.52 -1.35 10.47
C GLN A 97 -12.22 -1.14 8.99
N LEU A 98 -11.39 -2.02 8.43
CA LEU A 98 -11.17 -2.13 6.99
C LEU A 98 -12.07 -3.22 6.39
N VAL A 99 -12.78 -2.89 5.31
CA VAL A 99 -13.55 -3.85 4.50
C VAL A 99 -12.97 -3.89 3.09
N VAL A 100 -12.51 -5.08 2.67
CA VAL A 100 -12.02 -5.36 1.32
C VAL A 100 -12.78 -6.55 0.75
N ALA A 101 -13.46 -6.35 -0.37
CA ALA A 101 -14.25 -7.37 -1.05
C ALA A 101 -13.72 -7.57 -2.48
N PRO A 102 -12.75 -8.48 -2.69
CA PRO A 102 -12.25 -8.79 -4.03
C PRO A 102 -13.31 -9.51 -4.87
N LEU A 103 -13.22 -9.33 -6.19
CA LEU A 103 -14.03 -10.09 -7.13
C LEU A 103 -13.62 -11.56 -7.12
N GLN A 104 -14.60 -12.46 -7.20
CA GLN A 104 -14.37 -13.90 -7.30
C GLN A 104 -13.99 -14.25 -8.74
N ILE A 105 -12.69 -14.21 -9.04
CA ILE A 105 -12.14 -14.53 -10.36
C ILE A 105 -11.41 -15.88 -10.28
N PRO A 106 -11.95 -16.97 -10.85
CA PRO A 106 -11.27 -18.27 -10.85
C PRO A 106 -9.88 -18.19 -11.48
N GLY A 107 -8.86 -18.58 -10.72
CA GLY A 107 -7.45 -18.47 -11.13
C GLY A 107 -6.85 -17.07 -11.08
N GLY A 108 -7.60 -16.06 -10.60
CA GLY A 108 -7.11 -14.70 -10.43
C GLY A 108 -6.10 -14.60 -9.29
N THR A 109 -5.03 -13.85 -9.51
CA THR A 109 -4.02 -13.52 -8.49
C THR A 109 -4.34 -12.21 -7.75
N GLY A 110 -5.37 -11.49 -8.20
CA GLY A 110 -5.85 -10.23 -7.65
C GLY A 110 -7.11 -9.76 -8.39
N SER A 111 -7.72 -8.69 -7.90
CA SER A 111 -8.88 -8.06 -8.51
C SER A 111 -8.97 -6.58 -8.14
N PRO A 112 -9.63 -5.73 -8.94
CA PRO A 112 -10.00 -4.40 -8.47
C PRO A 112 -10.90 -4.52 -7.23
N VAL A 113 -10.73 -3.58 -6.30
CA VAL A 113 -11.50 -3.48 -5.06
C VAL A 113 -11.90 -2.03 -4.83
N ASN A 114 -12.95 -1.82 -4.05
CA ASN A 114 -13.30 -0.51 -3.48
C ASN A 114 -13.20 -0.63 -1.95
N PRO A 115 -11.99 -0.48 -1.36
CA PRO A 115 -11.78 -0.65 0.07
C PRO A 115 -12.56 0.41 0.86
N LEU A 116 -13.22 0.00 1.93
CA LEU A 116 -13.92 0.90 2.84
C LEU A 116 -13.20 0.94 4.17
N ALA A 117 -12.88 2.14 4.65
CA ALA A 117 -12.47 2.38 6.02
C ALA A 117 -13.67 2.93 6.81
N ILE A 118 -14.00 2.27 7.93
CA ILE A 118 -15.11 2.64 8.80
C ILE A 118 -14.52 3.14 10.11
N LEU A 119 -14.36 4.47 10.19
CA LEU A 119 -13.80 5.21 11.32
C LEU A 119 -14.86 5.44 12.40
#